data_AF-A0A367A750-F1
#
_entry.id   AF-A0A367A750-F1
#
_cell.length_a   1.000
_cell.length_b   1.000
_cell.length_c   1.000
_cell.angle_alpha   90.00
_cell.angle_beta   90.00
_cell.angle_gamma   90.00
#
_symmetry.space_group_name_H-M   'P 1'
#
loop_
_entity.id
_entity.type
_entity.pdbx_description
1 polymer ?
#
loop_
_entity_poly.entity_id
_entity_poly.type
_entity_poly.pdbx_seq_one_letter_code
_entity_poly.pdbx_strand_id
1 'polypeptide(L)'
;MITVGLGTASGVSAEEVLAAVDAVLPPGATAVRLATLDARLREPGLREAAVLRGWRLVGHPAAALAGVAVPTPSERVAAAVGTPSVAEAAALLDGGSLTVPKTVVGRVTVAVAVSGQVGEHRSEERARSGAHRGSERWVQ
;
A
#
# COMPACT_ATOMS: atom_id res chain seq x y z
N MET A 1 -7.31 -4.86 -2.57
CA MET A 1 -5.92 -5.10 -3.05
C MET A 1 -5.02 -5.25 -1.84
N ILE A 2 -4.02 -6.13 -1.89
CA ILE A 2 -3.04 -6.31 -0.81
C ILE A 2 -1.77 -5.55 -1.17
N THR A 3 -1.31 -4.69 -0.26
CA THR A 3 -0.04 -3.96 -0.37
C THR A 3 0.93 -4.51 0.65
N VAL A 4 2.09 -4.98 0.20
CA VAL A 4 3.19 -5.36 1.09
C VAL A 4 4.25 -4.28 1.02
N GLY A 5 4.38 -3.52 2.11
CA GLY A 5 5.40 -2.50 2.25
C GLY A 5 6.72 -3.11 2.70
N LEU A 6 7.82 -2.68 2.09
CA LEU A 6 9.15 -3.25 2.26
C LEU A 6 10.16 -2.19 2.71
N GLY A 7 10.90 -2.50 3.77
CA GLY A 7 12.16 -1.85 4.13
C GLY A 7 13.28 -2.88 4.15
N THR A 8 14.43 -2.58 3.57
CA THR A 8 15.55 -3.55 3.51
C THR A 8 16.87 -2.91 3.91
N ALA A 9 17.91 -3.71 4.13
CA ALA A 9 19.32 -3.29 3.97
C ALA A 9 19.75 -3.45 2.50
N SER A 10 20.88 -2.86 2.09
CA SER A 10 21.41 -3.03 0.72
C SER A 10 21.96 -4.46 0.52
N GLY A 11 21.88 -4.97 -0.70
CA GLY A 11 22.39 -6.28 -1.06
C GLY A 11 21.56 -7.44 -0.49
N VAL A 12 20.24 -7.28 -0.40
CA VAL A 12 19.33 -8.39 -0.05
C VAL A 12 19.07 -9.23 -1.29
N SER A 13 19.01 -10.55 -1.15
CA SER A 13 18.64 -11.46 -2.23
C SER A 13 17.13 -11.47 -2.43
N ALA A 14 16.68 -11.93 -3.61
CA ALA A 14 15.26 -12.16 -3.85
C ALA A 14 14.67 -13.20 -2.90
N GLU A 15 15.44 -14.22 -2.55
CA GLU A 15 15.04 -15.26 -1.60
C GLU A 15 14.79 -14.70 -0.20
N GLU A 16 15.68 -13.84 0.32
CA GLU A 16 15.47 -13.18 1.61
C GLU A 16 14.20 -12.32 1.61
N VAL A 17 13.94 -11.63 0.49
CA VAL A 17 12.75 -10.79 0.33
C VAL A 17 11.49 -11.65 0.30
N LEU A 18 11.47 -12.70 -0.52
CA LEU A 18 10.31 -13.60 -0.65
C LEU A 18 10.04 -14.35 0.66
N ALA A 19 11.07 -14.84 1.34
CA ALA A 19 10.92 -15.49 2.64
C ALA A 19 10.28 -14.54 3.68
N ALA A 20 10.68 -13.27 3.70
CA ALA A 20 10.09 -12.27 4.58
C ALA A 20 8.62 -11.98 4.23
N VAL A 21 8.28 -11.89 2.94
CA VAL A 21 6.91 -11.67 2.49
C VAL A 21 6.03 -12.88 2.79
N ASP A 22 6.48 -14.08 2.45
CA ASP A 22 5.75 -15.34 2.63
C ASP A 22 5.50 -15.64 4.12
N ALA A 23 6.36 -15.15 5.02
CA ALA A 23 6.17 -15.26 6.47
C ALA A 23 4.97 -14.46 7.01
N VAL A 24 4.50 -13.44 6.30
CA VAL A 24 3.43 -12.54 6.76
C VAL A 24 2.20 -12.50 5.85
N LEU A 25 2.35 -12.94 4.60
CA LEU A 25 1.26 -12.92 3.64
C LEU A 25 0.28 -14.06 3.96
N PRO A 26 -1.03 -13.79 4.09
CA PRO A 26 -1.99 -14.85 4.35
C PRO A 26 -2.05 -15.83 3.17
N PRO A 27 -2.24 -17.14 3.43
CA PRO A 27 -2.42 -18.13 2.37
C PRO A 27 -3.55 -17.74 1.41
N GLY A 28 -3.34 -17.92 0.11
CA GLY A 28 -4.34 -17.60 -0.91
C GLY A 28 -4.50 -16.10 -1.20
N ALA A 29 -3.61 -15.24 -0.68
CA ALA A 29 -3.58 -13.82 -1.03
C ALA A 29 -3.50 -13.60 -2.55
N THR A 30 -4.52 -12.96 -3.11
CA THR A 30 -4.57 -12.53 -4.52
C THR A 30 -4.46 -11.02 -4.65
N ALA A 31 -4.02 -10.53 -5.82
CA ALA A 31 -3.86 -9.09 -6.12
C ALA A 31 -2.89 -8.38 -5.16
N VAL A 32 -1.66 -8.90 -5.10
CA VAL A 32 -0.56 -8.38 -4.28
C VAL A 32 0.28 -7.39 -5.09
N ARG A 33 0.68 -6.28 -4.45
CA ARG A 33 1.78 -5.41 -4.91
C ARG A 33 2.79 -5.20 -3.80
N LEU A 34 4.04 -4.96 -4.19
CA LEU A 34 5.11 -4.55 -3.31
C LEU A 34 5.26 -3.03 -3.37
N ALA A 35 5.48 -2.40 -2.22
CA ALA A 35 5.70 -0.96 -2.09
C ALA A 35 6.94 -0.67 -1.24
N THR A 36 7.73 0.34 -1.58
CA THR A 36 8.96 0.68 -0.83
C THR A 36 9.34 2.17 -1.01
N LEU A 37 10.46 2.59 -0.43
CA LEU A 37 11.08 3.89 -0.70
C LEU A 37 11.68 3.90 -2.11
N ASP A 38 11.49 4.99 -2.87
CA ASP A 38 11.97 5.13 -4.26
C ASP A 38 13.46 4.80 -4.45
N ALA A 39 14.30 5.19 -3.51
CA ALA A 39 15.73 4.89 -3.52
C ALA A 39 16.04 3.38 -3.56
N ARG A 40 15.07 2.53 -3.20
CA ARG A 40 15.17 1.07 -3.15
C ARG A 40 14.58 0.37 -4.37
N LEU A 41 13.95 1.09 -5.30
CA LEU A 41 13.42 0.51 -6.55
C LEU A 41 14.49 -0.14 -7.42
N ARG A 42 15.76 0.24 -7.25
CA ARG A 42 16.90 -0.33 -7.97
C ARG A 42 17.59 -1.47 -7.21
N GLU A 43 17.13 -1.82 -6.02
CA GLU A 43 17.66 -2.96 -5.26
C GLU A 43 17.39 -4.26 -6.04
N PRO A 44 18.44 -5.01 -6.46
CA PRO A 44 18.27 -6.18 -7.31
C PRO A 44 17.33 -7.22 -6.71
N GLY A 45 17.49 -7.56 -5.42
CA GLY A 45 16.64 -8.55 -4.76
C GLY A 45 15.17 -8.18 -4.72
N LEU A 46 14.83 -6.89 -4.58
CA LEU A 46 13.43 -6.45 -4.62
C LEU A 46 12.82 -6.61 -6.02
N ARG A 47 13.57 -6.23 -7.05
CA ARG A 47 13.11 -6.33 -8.45
C ARG A 47 12.94 -7.79 -8.86
N GLU A 48 13.91 -8.62 -8.53
CA GLU A 48 13.87 -10.04 -8.85
C GLU A 48 12.74 -10.76 -8.10
N ALA A 49 12.54 -10.48 -6.80
CA ALA A 49 11.40 -11.01 -6.04
C ALA A 49 10.04 -10.62 -6.68
N ALA A 50 9.91 -9.37 -7.10
CA ALA A 50 8.71 -8.88 -7.78
C ALA A 50 8.46 -9.64 -9.11
N VAL A 51 9.51 -9.85 -9.91
CA VAL A 51 9.44 -10.59 -11.18
C VAL A 51 9.07 -12.05 -10.94
N LEU A 52 9.71 -12.74 -9.99
CA LEU A 52 9.47 -14.15 -9.66
C LEU A 52 8.02 -14.42 -9.26
N ARG A 53 7.36 -13.45 -8.60
CA ARG A 53 5.95 -13.55 -8.19
C ARG A 53 4.96 -12.90 -9.17
N GLY A 54 5.45 -12.23 -10.22
CA GLY A 54 4.61 -11.46 -11.14
C GLY A 54 3.91 -10.27 -10.46
N TRP A 55 4.49 -9.73 -9.38
CA TRP A 55 3.92 -8.62 -8.63
C TRP A 55 4.45 -7.28 -9.12
N ARG A 56 3.62 -6.24 -9.04
CA ARG A 56 4.07 -4.87 -9.27
C ARG A 56 4.93 -4.41 -8.09
N LEU A 57 6.08 -3.82 -8.38
CA LEU A 57 6.90 -3.09 -7.39
C LEU A 57 6.72 -1.58 -7.61
N VAL A 58 6.35 -0.88 -6.54
CA VAL A 58 6.14 0.58 -6.53
C VAL A 58 7.09 1.22 -5.52
N GLY A 59 7.64 2.36 -5.89
CA GLY A 59 8.44 3.19 -5.00
C GLY A 59 7.68 4.47 -4.68
N HIS A 60 7.97 5.02 -3.50
CA HIS A 60 7.40 6.26 -3.05
C HIS A 60 8.49 7.23 -2.55
N PRO A 61 8.35 8.54 -2.76
CA PRO A 61 9.29 9.52 -2.25
C PRO A 61 9.32 9.53 -0.72
N ALA A 62 10.49 9.79 -0.13
CA ALA A 62 10.65 9.88 1.32
C ALA A 62 9.66 10.87 1.96
N ALA A 63 9.43 12.03 1.32
CA ALA A 63 8.49 13.04 1.81
C ALA A 63 7.04 12.54 1.86
N ALA A 64 6.62 11.73 0.88
CA ALA A 64 5.28 11.14 0.88
C ALA A 64 5.14 10.12 2.01
N LEU A 65 6.16 9.26 2.19
CA LEU A 65 6.19 8.28 3.28
C LEU A 65 6.26 8.93 4.66
N ALA A 66 6.91 10.09 4.79
CA ALA A 66 7.00 10.84 6.05
C ALA A 66 5.64 11.38 6.51
N GLY A 67 4.73 11.67 5.57
CA GLY A 67 3.38 12.15 5.87
C GLY A 67 2.39 11.07 6.28
N VAL A 68 2.76 9.79 6.24
CA VAL A 68 1.86 8.68 6.60
C VAL A 68 1.88 8.45 8.10
N ALA A 69 0.72 8.53 8.74
CA ALA A 69 0.54 8.10 10.12
C ALA A 69 0.71 6.58 10.20
N VAL A 70 1.69 6.12 10.99
CA VAL A 70 1.99 4.70 11.19
C VAL A 70 1.83 4.33 12.66
N PRO A 71 1.34 3.11 12.96
CA PRO A 71 1.11 2.69 14.35
C PRO A 71 2.40 2.43 15.12
N THR A 72 3.51 2.09 14.44
CA THR A 72 4.79 1.73 15.09
C THR A 72 5.93 2.66 14.63
N PRO A 73 5.98 3.91 15.12
CA PRO A 73 7.05 4.80 14.72
C PRO A 73 8.43 4.29 15.17
N SER A 74 9.44 4.42 14.31
CA SER A 74 10.83 4.10 14.61
C SER A 74 11.69 5.36 14.48
N GLU A 75 12.13 5.89 15.62
CA GLU A 75 12.98 7.08 15.69
C GLU A 75 14.31 6.91 14.94
N ARG A 76 14.88 5.70 14.93
CA ARG A 76 16.11 5.36 14.20
C ARG A 76 15.96 5.46 12.67
N VAL A 77 14.77 5.13 12.14
CA VAL A 77 14.48 5.22 10.69
C VAL A 77 14.13 6.67 10.32
N ALA A 78 13.40 7.37 11.19
CA ALA A 78 13.09 8.79 11.01
C ALA A 78 14.38 9.63 10.86
N ALA A 79 15.41 9.35 11.67
CA ALA A 79 16.69 10.05 11.61
C ALA A 79 17.53 9.75 10.35
N ALA A 80 17.38 8.58 9.74
CA ALA A 80 18.21 8.15 8.60
C ALA A 80 17.57 8.44 7.23
N VAL A 81 16.24 8.39 7.12
CA VAL A 81 15.52 8.51 5.84
C VAL A 81 14.28 9.40 5.90
N GLY A 82 14.04 10.10 7.02
CA GLY A 82 12.95 11.05 7.16
C GLY A 82 11.55 10.45 7.33
N THR A 83 11.41 9.12 7.41
CA THR A 83 10.12 8.45 7.71
C THR A 83 10.25 7.54 8.94
N PRO A 84 9.26 7.52 9.85
CA PRO A 84 9.33 6.69 11.05
C PRO A 84 9.25 5.19 10.75
N SER A 85 8.76 4.75 9.60
CA SER A 85 8.73 3.33 9.22
C SER A 85 8.47 3.19 7.71
N VAL A 86 9.51 2.94 6.90
CA VAL A 86 9.36 2.80 5.43
C VAL A 86 8.34 1.71 5.09
N ALA A 87 8.40 0.55 5.75
CA ALA A 87 7.53 -0.58 5.44
C ALA A 87 6.05 -0.27 5.71
N GLU A 88 5.71 0.24 6.90
CA GLU A 88 4.31 0.56 7.22
C GLU A 88 3.80 1.74 6.40
N ALA A 89 4.60 2.79 6.24
CA ALA A 89 4.23 3.95 5.42
C ALA A 89 3.99 3.54 3.96
N ALA A 90 4.86 2.71 3.39
CA ALA A 90 4.70 2.24 2.02
C ALA A 90 3.50 1.30 1.86
N ALA A 91 3.18 0.48 2.86
CA ALA A 91 1.98 -0.34 2.83
C ALA A 91 0.70 0.51 2.84
N LEU A 92 0.69 1.61 3.61
CA LEU A 92 -0.48 2.45 3.88
C LEU A 92 -0.65 3.65 2.95
N LEU A 93 0.37 4.05 2.18
CA LEU A 93 0.37 5.34 1.46
C LEU A 93 -0.84 5.51 0.52
N ASP A 94 -1.20 4.47 -0.23
CA ASP A 94 -2.34 4.51 -1.14
C ASP A 94 -3.69 4.18 -0.44
N GLY A 95 -3.70 4.22 0.90
CA GLY A 95 -4.84 3.89 1.74
C GLY A 95 -4.97 2.42 2.10
N GLY A 96 -6.09 2.08 2.75
CA GLY A 96 -6.35 0.76 3.32
C GLY A 96 -6.09 0.72 4.82
N SER A 97 -6.12 -0.48 5.38
CA SER A 97 -5.89 -0.72 6.80
C SER A 97 -4.77 -1.74 6.99
N LEU A 98 -3.89 -1.46 7.95
CA LEU A 98 -2.78 -2.33 8.28
C LEU A 98 -3.32 -3.62 8.91
N THR A 99 -3.09 -4.75 8.26
CA THR A 99 -3.49 -6.08 8.77
C THR A 99 -2.32 -6.81 9.41
N VAL A 100 -1.09 -6.50 8.98
CA VAL A 100 0.14 -6.97 9.62
C VAL A 100 1.04 -5.77 9.91
N PRO A 101 1.33 -5.45 11.19
CA PRO A 101 2.25 -4.38 11.53
C PRO A 101 3.67 -4.71 11.09
N LYS A 102 4.58 -3.73 11.21
CA LYS A 102 6.00 -3.91 10.89
C LYS A 102 6.56 -5.20 11.53
N THR A 103 6.97 -6.13 10.70
CA THR A 103 7.60 -7.40 11.08
C THR A 103 9.00 -7.46 10.46
N VAL A 104 10.01 -7.76 11.28
CA VAL A 104 11.41 -7.85 10.83
C VAL A 104 11.78 -9.32 10.66
N VAL A 105 12.24 -9.69 9.47
CA VAL A 105 12.72 -11.03 9.12
C VAL A 105 14.13 -10.88 8.53
N GLY A 106 15.15 -11.20 9.33
CA GLY A 106 16.55 -10.99 8.94
C GLY A 106 16.83 -9.52 8.60
N ARG A 107 17.23 -9.26 7.35
CA ARG A 107 17.56 -7.91 6.83
C ARG A 107 16.39 -7.21 6.13
N VAL A 108 15.22 -7.84 6.13
CA VAL A 108 14.01 -7.36 5.47
C VAL A 108 12.95 -7.06 6.53
N THR A 109 12.29 -5.93 6.37
CA THR A 109 11.17 -5.49 7.17
C THR A 109 9.95 -5.43 6.27
N VAL A 110 8.87 -6.07 6.67
CA VAL A 110 7.61 -6.18 5.93
C VAL A 110 6.47 -5.60 6.76
N ALA A 111 5.48 -5.01 6.09
CA ALA A 111 4.20 -4.67 6.66
C ALA A 111 3.11 -4.91 5.61
N VAL A 112 1.90 -5.28 6.03
CA VAL A 112 0.81 -5.62 5.09
C VAL A 112 -0.39 -4.74 5.36
N ALA A 113 -0.88 -4.09 4.32
CA ALA A 113 -2.14 -3.38 4.33
C ALA A 113 -3.10 -3.95 3.30
N VAL A 114 -4.39 -3.89 3.61
CA VAL A 114 -5.46 -4.29 2.70
C VAL A 114 -6.37 -3.10 2.45
N SER A 115 -6.58 -2.76 1.19
CA SER A 115 -7.64 -1.85 0.78
C SER A 115 -8.81 -2.65 0.23
N GLY A 116 -10.03 -2.40 0.74
CA GLY A 116 -11.24 -2.78 0.03
C GLY A 116 -11.22 -2.08 -1.32
N GLN A 117 -11.62 -2.77 -2.40
CA GLN A 117 -11.83 -2.05 -3.66
C GLN A 117 -12.86 -0.96 -3.39
N VAL A 118 -12.45 0.31 -3.38
CA VAL A 118 -13.40 1.41 -3.53
C VAL A 118 -13.84 1.38 -4.98
N GLY A 119 -14.74 0.46 -5.29
CA GLY A 119 -15.52 0.49 -6.51
C GLY A 119 -16.70 1.42 -6.27
N GLU A 120 -16.53 2.71 -6.51
CA GLU A 120 -17.68 3.60 -6.71
C GLU A 120 -17.45 4.49 -7.92
N HIS A 121 -18.15 4.10 -8.97
CA HIS A 121 -18.56 4.92 -10.09
C HIS A 121 -19.22 6.21 -9.55
N ARG A 122 -18.47 7.30 -9.43
CA ARG A 122 -19.03 8.60 -9.07
C ARG A 122 -18.98 9.54 -10.26
N SER A 123 -19.88 9.32 -11.20
CA SER A 123 -20.34 10.35 -12.14
C SER A 123 -21.49 9.85 -13.02
N GLU A 124 -22.62 9.41 -12.45
CA GLU A 124 -23.87 9.29 -13.22
C GLU A 124 -25.16 9.27 -12.36
N GLU A 125 -25.18 10.00 -11.24
CA GLU A 125 -26.41 10.27 -10.48
C GLU A 125 -26.57 11.78 -10.21
N ARG A 126 -26.32 12.59 -11.24
CA ARG A 126 -26.75 14.01 -11.31
C ARG A 126 -27.70 14.30 -12.48
N ALA A 127 -28.33 13.26 -13.04
CA ALA A 127 -29.22 13.40 -14.20
C ALA A 127 -30.67 12.92 -13.94
N ARG A 128 -31.09 12.68 -12.69
CA ARG A 128 -32.45 12.20 -12.40
C ARG A 128 -33.24 12.93 -11.31
N SER A 129 -32.74 14.07 -10.82
CA SER A 129 -33.53 14.98 -9.99
C SER A 129 -33.79 16.28 -10.76
N GLY A 130 -34.75 16.23 -11.66
CA GLY A 130 -35.09 17.36 -12.53
C GLY A 130 -36.19 17.07 -13.55
N ALA A 131 -37.13 16.16 -13.25
CA ALA A 131 -38.33 15.98 -14.08
C ALA A 131 -39.43 15.23 -13.33
N HIS A 132 -40.17 15.93 -12.48
CA HIS A 132 -41.61 15.68 -12.24
C HIS A 132 -42.24 17.02 -11.88
N ARG A 133 -42.90 17.67 -12.85
CA ARG A 133 -44.36 17.61 -13.06
C ARG A 133 -45.12 18.14 -11.85
N GLY A 134 -45.38 19.45 -11.87
CA GLY A 134 -46.45 20.11 -11.13
C GLY A 134 -47.41 20.78 -12.11
N SER A 135 -48.09 19.99 -12.93
CA SER A 135 -49.29 20.39 -13.64
C SER A 135 -50.46 19.70 -12.95
N GLU A 136 -51.23 20.45 -12.16
CA GLU A 136 -52.66 20.21 -11.92
C GLU A 136 -53.18 21.31 -10.99
N ARG A 137 -53.89 22.27 -11.61
CA ARG A 137 -54.64 23.34 -10.95
C ARG A 137 -56.10 23.22 -11.43
N TRP A 138 -56.91 22.53 -10.64
CA TRP A 138 -58.38 22.52 -10.58
C TRP A 138 -58.65 22.35 -9.08
N VAL A 139 -59.35 23.22 -8.35
CA VAL A 139 -60.79 23.55 -8.30
C VAL A 139 -60.84 24.92 -7.55
N GLN A 140 -61.68 25.92 -7.81
CA GLN A 140 -63.12 26.01 -8.05
C GLN A 140 -63.45 27.23 -8.93
#